data_AF-A0A4Q6B4T4-F1
#
_entry.id   AF-A0A4Q6B4T4-F1
#
_cell.length_a   1.000
_cell.length_b   1.000
_cell.length_c   1.000
_cell.angle_alpha   90.00
_cell.angle_beta   90.00
_cell.angle_gamma   90.00
#
_symmetry.space_group_name_H-M   'P 1'
#
loop_
_entity.id
_entity.type
_entity.pdbx_description
1 polymer ?
#
loop_
_entity_poly.entity_id
_entity_poly.type
_entity_poly.pdbx_seq_one_letter_code
_entity_poly.pdbx_strand_id
1 'polypeptide(L)'
;MRSNRRSPLARAVLCLALSAGFGATAVAATSLSNLTTLLPLANAGTNGIQTRGEPILASDGNFYFTTYGGGSGAGTLMRVSPTGTATVLHSFAGASSEGALPHAGVVQGTDGAFYGTTYFGGASNLGVVYKVGADGTYTNLFSFTNASQGGFLPYTGLTQVGTDFYGTTLRGGVNDAGTVFR
;
A
#
# COMPACT_ATOMS: atom_id res chain seq x y z
N MET A 1 43.99 -29.77 -18.78
CA MET A 1 43.92 -29.16 -17.44
C MET A 1 43.44 -27.71 -17.55
N ARG A 2 42.45 -27.34 -16.71
CA ARG A 2 42.00 -25.99 -16.30
C ARG A 2 41.30 -25.06 -17.31
N SER A 3 39.97 -25.16 -17.25
CA SER A 3 38.97 -24.07 -17.15
C SER A 3 39.51 -22.72 -16.62
N ASN A 4 39.10 -21.62 -17.24
CA ASN A 4 39.08 -20.30 -16.60
C ASN A 4 37.84 -19.49 -17.03
N ARG A 5 36.80 -19.52 -16.19
CA ARG A 5 35.68 -18.56 -16.20
C ARG A 5 36.10 -17.31 -15.44
N ARG A 6 35.86 -16.10 -15.96
CA ARG A 6 35.51 -14.90 -15.16
C ARG A 6 34.58 -13.98 -15.96
N SER A 7 33.45 -13.67 -15.34
CA SER A 7 32.33 -12.81 -15.75
C SER A 7 32.63 -11.31 -15.59
N PRO A 8 31.89 -10.40 -16.24
CA PRO A 8 32.10 -8.96 -16.14
C PRO A 8 31.55 -8.37 -14.82
N LEU A 9 32.27 -7.37 -14.31
CA LEU A 9 32.03 -6.63 -13.08
C LEU A 9 30.84 -5.65 -13.22
N ALA A 10 29.86 -5.75 -12.31
CA ALA A 10 28.83 -4.73 -12.14
C ALA A 10 29.38 -3.54 -11.33
N ARG A 11 29.12 -2.32 -11.82
CA ARG A 11 29.58 -1.05 -11.26
C ARG A 11 28.87 -0.76 -9.95
N ALA A 12 29.62 -0.55 -8.87
CA ALA A 12 29.10 -0.06 -7.59
C ALA A 12 28.89 1.47 -7.66
N VAL A 13 27.73 1.95 -7.24
CA VAL A 13 27.46 3.38 -7.02
C VAL A 13 27.84 3.73 -5.58
N LEU A 14 28.72 4.72 -5.45
CA LEU A 14 29.23 5.27 -4.19
C LEU A 14 28.28 6.38 -3.71
N CYS A 15 27.56 6.18 -2.61
CA CYS A 15 26.86 7.26 -1.92
C CYS A 15 27.76 7.83 -0.82
N LEU A 16 28.13 9.10 -0.94
CA LEU A 16 28.88 9.88 0.04
C LEU A 16 27.91 10.38 1.12
N ALA A 17 28.13 10.02 2.39
CA ALA A 17 27.38 10.56 3.52
C ALA A 17 28.14 11.76 4.13
N LEU A 18 27.46 12.90 4.31
CA LEU A 18 27.91 13.97 5.21
C LEU A 18 27.09 13.91 6.50
N SER A 19 27.80 14.11 7.62
CA SER A 19 27.53 13.74 9.00
C SER A 19 26.47 14.58 9.74
N ALA A 20 25.72 13.96 10.67
CA ALA A 20 25.92 14.12 12.13
C ALA A 20 24.91 13.28 12.94
N GLY A 21 25.43 12.38 13.78
CA GLY A 21 24.87 12.13 15.11
C GLY A 21 23.60 11.28 15.26
N PHE A 22 23.53 10.07 14.68
CA PHE A 22 22.78 8.96 15.28
C PHE A 22 23.50 7.66 14.92
N GLY A 23 23.71 6.78 15.90
CA GLY A 23 24.29 5.45 15.72
C GLY A 23 23.35 4.54 14.94
N ALA A 24 23.20 4.77 13.64
CA ALA A 24 22.64 3.81 12.71
C ALA A 24 23.81 3.09 12.05
N THR A 25 24.18 1.93 12.57
CA THR A 25 24.96 0.96 11.80
C THR A 25 24.16 0.67 10.53
N ALA A 26 24.60 1.24 9.41
CA ALA A 26 24.06 0.92 8.10
C ALA A 26 24.35 -0.57 7.84
N VAL A 27 23.32 -1.42 7.97
CA VAL A 27 23.39 -2.79 7.47
C VAL A 27 23.45 -2.66 5.95
N ALA A 28 24.60 -3.00 5.36
CA ALA A 28 24.75 -3.07 3.92
C ALA A 28 23.61 -3.94 3.36
N ALA A 29 22.88 -3.43 2.36
CA ALA A 29 21.90 -4.23 1.64
C ALA A 29 22.63 -5.42 1.02
N THR A 30 22.49 -6.59 1.64
CA THR A 30 22.93 -7.87 1.08
C THR A 30 22.26 -8.02 -0.27
N SER A 31 23.04 -8.36 -1.31
CA SER A 31 22.45 -8.64 -2.63
C SER A 31 21.31 -9.63 -2.46
N LEU A 32 20.16 -9.37 -3.06
CA LEU A 32 19.02 -10.29 -3.11
C LEU A 32 19.43 -11.58 -3.82
N SER A 33 20.09 -12.51 -3.13
CA SER A 33 20.52 -13.79 -3.68
C SER A 33 19.57 -14.93 -3.32
N ASN A 34 18.66 -14.71 -2.36
CA ASN A 34 17.68 -15.68 -1.90
C ASN A 34 16.29 -15.04 -1.92
N LEU A 35 15.55 -15.24 -3.01
CA LEU A 35 14.13 -14.94 -3.08
C LEU A 35 13.34 -16.13 -2.53
N THR A 36 12.63 -15.93 -1.42
CA THR A 36 11.77 -16.94 -0.81
C THR A 36 10.31 -16.51 -0.90
N THR A 37 9.46 -17.36 -1.47
CA THR A 37 8.01 -17.14 -1.45
C THR A 37 7.47 -17.39 -0.04
N LEU A 38 7.08 -16.32 0.66
CA LEU A 38 6.48 -16.43 2.01
C LEU A 38 5.03 -16.91 1.95
N LEU A 39 4.28 -16.46 0.94
CA LEU A 39 2.87 -16.75 0.79
C LEU A 39 2.50 -16.81 -0.70
N PRO A 40 2.19 -18.00 -1.24
CA PRO A 40 1.53 -18.12 -2.53
C PRO A 40 0.09 -17.64 -2.37
N LEU A 41 -0.24 -16.48 -2.97
CA LEU A 41 -1.62 -16.00 -3.00
C LEU A 41 -2.39 -16.83 -4.04
N ALA A 42 -3.21 -17.77 -3.56
CA ALA A 42 -4.08 -18.57 -4.40
C ALA A 42 -5.44 -17.90 -4.58
N ASN A 43 -6.04 -18.12 -5.75
CA ASN A 43 -7.40 -17.68 -6.11
C ASN A 43 -8.43 -18.49 -5.29
N ALA A 44 -8.57 -18.16 -4.01
CA ALA A 44 -9.66 -18.62 -3.17
C ALA A 44 -10.60 -17.44 -3.01
N GLY A 45 -11.91 -17.63 -3.21
CA GLY A 45 -12.96 -16.62 -3.06
C GLY A 45 -13.11 -16.02 -1.64
N THR A 46 -12.04 -16.04 -0.85
CA THR A 46 -11.90 -15.51 0.51
C THR A 46 -10.58 -14.75 0.70
N ASN A 47 -9.57 -14.92 -0.17
CA ASN A 47 -8.26 -14.28 -0.03
C ASN A 47 -8.00 -13.32 -1.20
N GLY A 48 -7.32 -12.23 -0.88
CA GLY A 48 -7.02 -11.16 -1.82
C GLY A 48 -6.33 -11.65 -3.11
N ILE A 49 -6.82 -11.19 -4.26
CA ILE A 49 -6.23 -11.47 -5.58
C ILE A 49 -5.62 -10.19 -6.15
N GLN A 50 -4.51 -10.36 -6.88
CA GLN A 50 -3.77 -9.28 -7.53
C GLN A 50 -3.33 -8.21 -6.51
N THR A 51 -2.21 -8.46 -5.83
CA THR A 51 -1.61 -7.47 -4.93
C THR A 51 -1.40 -6.15 -5.65
N ARG A 52 -1.65 -5.08 -4.91
CA ARG A 52 -1.48 -3.70 -5.37
C ARG A 52 -0.74 -2.91 -4.32
N GLY A 53 0.04 -1.93 -4.80
CA GLY A 53 0.95 -1.17 -3.97
C GLY A 53 2.09 -1.99 -3.36
N GLU A 54 2.99 -1.29 -2.68
CA GLU A 54 4.06 -1.91 -1.91
C GLU A 54 3.52 -2.36 -0.54
N PRO A 55 3.92 -3.55 -0.04
CA PRO A 55 3.62 -3.93 1.32
C PRO A 55 4.40 -3.05 2.31
N ILE A 56 3.75 -2.62 3.39
CA ILE A 56 4.42 -1.95 4.50
C ILE A 56 4.75 -2.93 5.61
N LEU A 57 5.86 -2.72 6.29
CA LEU A 57 6.12 -3.34 7.59
C LEU A 57 5.52 -2.43 8.67
N ALA A 58 4.55 -2.94 9.42
CA ALA A 58 3.90 -2.20 10.50
C ALA A 58 4.65 -2.37 11.83
N SER A 59 4.26 -1.57 12.83
CA SER A 59 4.83 -1.56 14.17
C SER A 59 4.69 -2.88 14.94
N ASP A 60 3.77 -3.76 14.52
CA ASP A 60 3.55 -5.08 15.12
C ASP A 60 4.46 -6.17 14.50
N GLY A 61 5.32 -5.79 13.54
CA GLY A 61 6.24 -6.70 12.87
C GLY A 61 5.62 -7.52 11.73
N ASN A 62 4.36 -7.26 11.36
CA ASN A 62 3.70 -7.91 10.22
C ASN A 62 3.71 -7.01 8.97
N PHE A 63 3.60 -7.64 7.81
CA PHE A 63 3.45 -6.97 6.52
C PHE A 63 1.97 -6.71 6.22
N TYR A 64 1.67 -5.52 5.70
CA TYR A 64 0.33 -5.12 5.32
C TYR A 64 0.29 -4.62 3.89
N PHE A 65 -0.72 -5.06 3.14
CA PHE A 65 -0.91 -4.66 1.75
C PHE A 65 -2.36 -4.85 1.33
N THR A 66 -2.73 -4.22 0.24
CA THR A 66 -4.06 -4.35 -0.35
C THR A 66 -4.04 -5.27 -1.57
N THR A 67 -5.21 -5.80 -1.89
CA THR A 67 -5.43 -6.57 -3.12
C THR A 67 -6.58 -5.97 -3.90
N TYR A 68 -6.44 -5.93 -5.22
CA TYR A 68 -7.46 -5.37 -6.09
C TYR A 68 -8.79 -6.14 -6.00
N GLY A 69 -8.73 -7.48 -5.93
CA GLY A 69 -9.91 -8.32 -5.72
C GLY A 69 -9.77 -9.23 -4.49
N GLY A 70 -10.73 -10.13 -4.29
CA GLY A 70 -10.86 -10.97 -3.10
C GLY A 70 -12.06 -10.52 -2.25
N GLY A 71 -12.44 -11.32 -1.26
CA GLY A 71 -13.67 -11.07 -0.49
C GLY A 71 -14.92 -11.15 -1.39
N SER A 72 -15.74 -10.11 -1.41
CA SER A 72 -16.89 -9.96 -2.33
C SER A 72 -16.49 -9.56 -3.77
N GLY A 73 -15.19 -9.53 -4.08
CA GLY A 73 -14.65 -9.09 -5.36
C GLY A 73 -14.18 -7.63 -5.37
N ALA A 74 -14.38 -6.88 -4.27
CA ALA A 74 -14.00 -5.48 -4.15
C ALA A 74 -12.62 -5.26 -3.50
N GLY A 75 -11.87 -6.32 -3.20
CA GLY A 75 -10.51 -6.24 -2.66
C GLY A 75 -10.43 -6.50 -1.16
N THR A 76 -9.22 -6.67 -0.64
CA THR A 76 -8.96 -6.84 0.79
C THR A 76 -7.77 -6.02 1.27
N LEU A 77 -7.75 -5.72 2.57
CA LEU A 77 -6.55 -5.34 3.31
C LEU A 77 -6.03 -6.60 4.04
N MET A 78 -4.83 -7.02 3.71
CA MET A 78 -4.19 -8.23 4.22
C MET A 78 -3.14 -7.90 5.27
N ARG A 79 -3.02 -8.79 6.27
CA ARG A 79 -1.89 -8.88 7.20
C ARG A 79 -1.16 -10.19 6.93
N VAL A 80 0.16 -10.15 6.82
CA VAL A 80 1.00 -11.33 6.61
C VAL A 80 2.20 -11.30 7.57
N SER A 81 2.39 -12.35 8.35
CA SER A 81 3.57 -12.46 9.20
C SER A 81 4.85 -12.70 8.38
N PRO A 82 6.04 -12.37 8.89
CA PRO A 82 7.31 -12.72 8.25
C PRO A 82 7.48 -14.23 8.01
N THR A 83 6.71 -15.06 8.72
CA THR A 83 6.68 -16.53 8.56
C THR A 83 5.62 -17.01 7.57
N GLY A 84 4.88 -16.11 6.91
CA GLY A 84 3.92 -16.43 5.85
C GLY A 84 2.48 -16.69 6.30
N THR A 85 2.14 -16.44 7.57
CA THR A 85 0.75 -16.56 8.05
C THR A 85 -0.07 -15.35 7.60
N ALA A 86 -1.09 -15.59 6.78
CA ALA A 86 -1.95 -14.55 6.23
C ALA A 86 -3.27 -14.41 7.01
N THR A 87 -3.76 -13.18 7.15
CA THR A 87 -5.09 -12.86 7.68
C THR A 87 -5.70 -11.76 6.84
N VAL A 88 -6.97 -11.90 6.45
CA VAL A 88 -7.76 -10.77 5.93
C VAL A 88 -8.08 -9.87 7.12
N LEU A 89 -7.48 -8.69 7.17
CA LEU A 89 -7.79 -7.70 8.20
C LEU A 89 -9.13 -7.03 7.90
N HIS A 90 -9.37 -6.73 6.62
CA HIS A 90 -10.62 -6.15 6.17
C HIS A 90 -10.96 -6.61 4.74
N SER A 91 -12.24 -6.91 4.51
CA SER A 91 -12.77 -7.24 3.18
C SER A 91 -13.67 -6.12 2.73
N PHE A 92 -13.28 -5.42 1.68
CA PHE A 92 -14.09 -4.36 1.11
C PHE A 92 -15.35 -4.96 0.48
N ALA A 93 -16.52 -4.35 0.69
CA ALA A 93 -17.77 -4.78 0.04
C ALA A 93 -18.11 -3.98 -1.22
N GLY A 94 -17.52 -2.78 -1.40
CA GLY A 94 -17.81 -1.88 -2.52
C GLY A 94 -19.21 -1.28 -2.53
N ALA A 95 -19.89 -1.27 -1.38
CA ALA A 95 -21.19 -0.63 -1.22
C ALA A 95 -21.07 0.91 -1.17
N SER A 96 -22.19 1.62 -1.19
CA SER A 96 -22.23 3.10 -1.13
C SER A 96 -21.58 3.71 0.12
N SER A 97 -21.41 2.94 1.18
CA SER A 97 -20.72 3.33 2.42
C SER A 97 -19.24 2.92 2.48
N GLU A 98 -18.75 2.17 1.49
CA GLU A 98 -17.46 1.50 1.55
C GLU A 98 -16.63 1.67 0.29
N GLY A 99 -15.31 1.53 0.42
CA GLY A 99 -14.39 1.53 -0.71
C GLY A 99 -14.45 0.25 -1.54
N ALA A 100 -13.97 0.32 -2.78
CA ALA A 100 -13.77 -0.81 -3.67
C ALA A 100 -12.51 -0.66 -4.52
N LEU A 101 -11.85 -1.79 -4.79
CA LEU A 101 -10.68 -1.89 -5.64
C LEU A 101 -9.55 -0.97 -5.14
N PRO A 102 -8.92 -1.27 -4.00
CA PRO A 102 -7.75 -0.55 -3.54
C PRO A 102 -6.60 -0.76 -4.53
N HIS A 103 -6.26 0.30 -5.28
CA HIS A 103 -5.15 0.30 -6.25
C HIS A 103 -3.80 0.66 -5.63
N ALA A 104 -3.86 1.37 -4.50
CA ALA A 104 -2.72 1.88 -3.79
C ALA A 104 -2.36 0.99 -2.60
N GLY A 105 -1.10 1.11 -2.16
CA GLY A 105 -0.67 0.54 -0.89
C GLY A 105 -1.34 1.23 0.29
N VAL A 106 -1.05 0.71 1.48
CA VAL A 106 -1.57 1.19 2.76
C VAL A 106 -0.46 1.90 3.53
N VAL A 107 -0.81 2.82 4.42
CA VAL A 107 0.13 3.42 5.38
C VAL A 107 -0.38 3.16 6.80
N GLN A 108 0.52 2.83 7.73
CA GLN A 108 0.16 2.80 9.15
C GLN A 108 0.31 4.20 9.73
N GLY A 109 -0.77 4.72 10.30
CA GLY A 109 -0.78 5.99 10.99
C GLY A 109 -0.07 5.91 12.34
N THR A 110 0.29 7.07 12.89
CA THR A 110 0.86 7.21 14.25
C THR A 110 -0.06 6.70 15.36
N ASP A 111 -1.37 6.55 15.09
CA ASP A 111 -2.36 5.98 16.01
C ASP A 111 -2.46 4.45 15.92
N GLY A 112 -1.63 3.82 15.09
CA GLY A 112 -1.57 2.37 14.89
C GLY A 112 -2.61 1.83 13.90
N ALA A 113 -3.49 2.67 13.36
CA ALA A 113 -4.47 2.27 12.35
C ALA A 113 -3.90 2.33 10.93
N PHE A 114 -4.59 1.70 9.98
CA PHE A 114 -4.19 1.59 8.59
C PHE A 114 -5.03 2.50 7.71
N TYR A 115 -4.37 3.35 6.93
CA TYR A 115 -5.00 4.36 6.09
C TYR A 115 -4.68 4.11 4.64
N GLY A 116 -5.63 4.42 3.77
CA GLY A 116 -5.44 4.30 2.35
C GLY A 116 -6.61 4.84 1.56
N THR A 117 -6.57 4.57 0.26
CA THR A 117 -7.61 4.98 -0.67
C THR A 117 -8.08 3.83 -1.52
N THR A 118 -9.35 3.87 -1.92
CA THR A 118 -9.87 2.93 -2.93
C THR A 118 -10.24 3.68 -4.20
N TYR A 119 -10.01 3.04 -5.35
CA TYR A 119 -10.25 3.66 -6.65
C TYR A 119 -11.74 3.86 -6.93
N PHE A 120 -12.58 2.92 -6.47
CA PHE A 120 -14.04 2.97 -6.57
C PHE A 120 -14.70 2.84 -5.19
N GLY A 121 -16.03 2.80 -5.17
CA GLY A 121 -16.83 2.79 -3.95
C GLY A 121 -17.19 4.19 -3.46
N GLY A 122 -17.83 4.24 -2.29
CA GLY A 122 -18.44 5.46 -1.75
C GLY A 122 -19.73 5.84 -2.46
N ALA A 123 -20.38 6.90 -1.96
CA ALA A 123 -21.75 7.26 -2.35
C ALA A 123 -21.93 7.53 -3.87
N SER A 124 -20.88 8.01 -4.54
CA SER A 124 -20.90 8.31 -5.97
C SER A 124 -20.07 7.32 -6.80
N ASN A 125 -19.54 6.26 -6.18
CA ASN A 125 -18.62 5.31 -6.81
C ASN A 125 -17.36 5.98 -7.40
N LEU A 126 -16.85 7.02 -6.74
CA LEU A 126 -15.69 7.80 -7.20
C LEU A 126 -14.46 7.64 -6.27
N GLY A 127 -14.50 6.65 -5.38
CA GLY A 127 -13.43 6.33 -4.46
C GLY A 127 -13.63 6.93 -3.07
N VAL A 128 -12.87 6.42 -2.11
CA VAL A 128 -12.88 6.89 -0.72
C VAL A 128 -11.47 6.97 -0.14
N VAL A 129 -11.32 7.78 0.89
CA VAL A 129 -10.24 7.68 1.89
C VAL A 129 -10.78 6.87 3.05
N TYR A 130 -10.06 5.84 3.47
CA TYR A 130 -10.48 4.95 4.54
C TYR A 130 -9.45 4.86 5.66
N LYS A 131 -9.95 4.42 6.82
CA LYS A 131 -9.18 3.94 7.96
C LYS A 131 -9.65 2.54 8.33
N VAL A 132 -8.71 1.66 8.67
CA VAL A 132 -8.98 0.33 9.23
C VAL A 132 -8.16 0.18 10.52
N GLY A 133 -8.84 -0.10 11.63
CA GLY A 133 -8.16 -0.39 12.90
C GLY A 133 -7.38 -1.71 12.84
N ALA A 134 -6.43 -1.91 13.75
CA ALA A 134 -5.69 -3.18 13.85
C ALA A 134 -6.59 -4.39 14.21
N ASP A 135 -7.81 -4.12 14.68
CA ASP A 135 -8.90 -5.08 14.92
C ASP A 135 -9.74 -5.39 13.67
N GLY A 136 -9.48 -4.71 12.55
CA GLY A 136 -10.25 -4.83 11.31
C GLY A 136 -11.43 -3.87 11.19
N THR A 137 -11.65 -2.98 12.17
CA THR A 137 -12.77 -2.03 12.12
C THR A 137 -12.57 -1.00 11.02
N TYR A 138 -13.44 -1.00 10.01
CA TYR A 138 -13.42 -0.04 8.90
C TYR A 138 -14.13 1.27 9.24
N THR A 139 -13.57 2.37 8.77
CA THR A 139 -14.18 3.71 8.80
C THR A 139 -13.96 4.40 7.45
N ASN A 140 -15.06 4.87 6.85
CA ASN A 140 -15.00 5.77 5.71
C ASN A 140 -14.70 7.18 6.22
N LEU A 141 -13.51 7.70 5.91
CA LEU A 141 -13.09 9.03 6.35
C LEU A 141 -13.55 10.12 5.39
N PHE A 142 -13.56 9.81 4.10
CA PHE A 142 -13.98 10.73 3.06
C PHE A 142 -14.47 9.98 1.83
N SER A 143 -15.57 10.42 1.23
CA SER A 143 -16.04 9.91 -0.05
C SER A 143 -15.99 11.00 -1.10
N PHE A 144 -15.30 10.73 -2.21
CA PHE A 144 -15.30 11.63 -3.35
C PHE A 144 -16.66 11.55 -4.05
N THR A 145 -17.28 12.70 -4.34
CA THR A 145 -18.62 12.76 -4.94
C THR A 145 -18.68 13.50 -6.27
N ASN A 146 -17.71 14.37 -6.56
CA ASN A 146 -17.58 15.07 -7.84
C ASN A 146 -16.23 15.78 -7.97
N ALA A 147 -15.92 16.29 -9.16
CA ALA A 147 -14.69 17.03 -9.44
C ALA A 147 -14.55 18.34 -8.64
N SER A 148 -15.65 18.96 -8.21
CA SER A 148 -15.65 20.22 -7.47
C SER A 148 -15.12 20.08 -6.04
N GLN A 149 -14.96 18.85 -5.52
CA GLN A 149 -14.30 18.56 -4.25
C GLN A 149 -12.78 18.41 -4.38
N GLY A 150 -12.20 18.97 -5.45
CA GLY A 150 -10.77 18.92 -5.66
C GLY A 150 -10.30 17.52 -6.04
N GLY A 151 -11.01 16.82 -6.92
CA GLY A 151 -10.55 15.56 -7.52
C GLY A 151 -11.40 14.33 -7.24
N PHE A 152 -11.19 13.26 -7.99
CA PHE A 152 -11.86 11.97 -7.81
C PHE A 152 -11.03 10.81 -8.40
N LEU A 153 -11.37 9.57 -8.01
CA LEU A 153 -10.60 8.36 -8.33
C LEU A 153 -9.16 8.43 -7.79
N PRO A 154 -8.98 8.40 -6.46
CA PRO A 154 -7.65 8.35 -5.87
C PRO A 154 -6.90 7.09 -6.34
N TYR A 155 -5.66 7.28 -6.78
CA TYR A 155 -4.87 6.22 -7.42
C TYR A 155 -3.63 5.83 -6.62
N THR A 156 -3.05 6.76 -5.87
CA THR A 156 -1.80 6.57 -5.14
C THR A 156 -2.03 6.34 -3.65
N GLY A 157 -1.01 5.81 -2.97
CA GLY A 157 -1.02 5.69 -1.51
C GLY A 157 -1.03 7.06 -0.83
N LEU A 158 -1.31 7.05 0.47
CA LEU A 158 -1.24 8.23 1.31
C LEU A 158 0.15 8.35 1.94
N THR A 159 0.58 9.58 2.17
CA THR A 159 1.77 9.90 2.96
C THR A 159 1.36 10.69 4.19
N GLN A 160 1.66 10.18 5.39
CA GLN A 160 1.40 10.93 6.62
C GLN A 160 2.48 11.98 6.85
N VAL A 161 2.08 13.22 7.14
CA VAL A 161 2.97 14.30 7.60
C VAL A 161 2.31 14.98 8.81
N GLY A 162 2.89 14.77 10.00
CA GLY A 162 2.24 15.20 11.25
C GLY A 162 0.93 14.46 11.47
N THR A 163 -0.16 15.20 11.66
CA THR A 163 -1.51 14.63 11.83
C THR A 163 -2.27 14.42 10.52
N ASP A 164 -1.69 14.83 9.40
CA ASP A 164 -2.37 14.91 8.11
C ASP A 164 -1.90 13.84 7.13
N PHE A 165 -2.77 13.47 6.18
CA PHE A 165 -2.48 12.49 5.15
C PHE A 165 -2.59 13.12 3.77
N TYR A 166 -1.50 13.09 3.02
CA TYR A 166 -1.44 13.65 1.67
C TYR A 166 -1.60 12.55 0.63
N GLY A 167 -2.36 12.83 -0.42
CA GLY A 167 -2.60 11.88 -1.50
C GLY A 167 -2.89 12.58 -2.83
N THR A 168 -3.15 11.80 -3.87
CA THR A 168 -3.48 12.33 -5.20
C THR A 168 -4.72 11.67 -5.79
N THR A 169 -5.45 12.43 -6.60
CA THR A 169 -6.53 11.89 -7.45
C THR A 169 -6.09 11.78 -8.90
N LEU A 170 -6.60 10.78 -9.61
CA LEU A 170 -6.33 10.61 -11.04
C LEU A 170 -7.02 11.68 -11.89
N ARG A 171 -8.22 12.11 -11.48
CA ARG A 171 -9.09 13.03 -12.22
C ARG A 171 -9.55 14.20 -11.36
N GLY A 172 -10.14 15.20 -12.02
CA GLY A 172 -10.48 16.50 -11.49
C GLY A 172 -9.34 17.51 -11.61
N GLY A 173 -9.44 18.65 -10.94
CA GLY A 173 -8.47 19.74 -11.09
C GLY A 173 -8.54 20.43 -12.46
N VAL A 174 -7.52 21.23 -12.77
CA VAL A 174 -7.43 21.96 -14.05
C VAL A 174 -7.19 20.97 -15.19
N ASN A 175 -8.03 21.04 -16.23
CA ASN A 175 -7.98 20.14 -17.40
C ASN A 175 -8.07 18.65 -17.05
N ASP A 176 -8.71 18.31 -15.92
CA ASP A 176 -8.89 16.92 -15.47
C ASP A 176 -7.57 16.18 -15.18
N ALA A 177 -6.49 16.92 -14.89
CA ALA A 177 -5.15 16.38 -14.67
C ALA A 177 -4.92 15.75 -13.28
N GLY A 178 -5.96 15.69 -12.45
CA GLY A 178 -5.87 15.23 -11.07
C GLY A 178 -5.56 16.34 -10.08
N THR A 179 -5.50 15.99 -8.81
CA THR A 179 -5.20 16.91 -7.71
C THR A 179 -4.27 16.27 -6.68
N VAL A 180 -3.70 17.12 -5.83
CA VAL A 180 -3.10 16.71 -4.55
C VAL A 180 -4.07 17.14 -3.46
N PHE A 181 -4.40 16.22 -2.54
CA PHE A 181 -5.26 16.49 -1.40
C PHE A 181 -4.53 16.23 -0.07
N ARG A 182 -5.13 16.74 1.00
CA ARG A 182 -4.75 16.58 2.41
C ARG A 182 -5.98 16.09 3.18
#